data_AF-A0A9X8VGB2-F1
#
_entry.id   AF-A0A9X8VGB2-F1
#
_cell.length_a   1.000
_cell.length_b   1.000
_cell.length_c   1.000
_cell.angle_alpha   90.00
_cell.angle_beta   90.00
_cell.angle_gamma   90.00
#
_symmetry.space_group_name_H-M   'P 1'
#
loop_
_entity.id
_entity.type
_entity.pdbx_description
1 polymer ?
#
loop_
_entity_poly.entity_id
_entity_poly.type
_entity_poly.pdbx_seq_one_letter_code
_entity_poly.pdbx_strand_id
1 'polypeptide(L)'
;MRYVKTRTALLIGCLLQVYAAQAGKLSIVIDDVGYRPHEENAVLQMPTAISVAVLPNAPHARLMATRAHSQGREVLIHMPMAPLSKQPLERDTL
;
A
#
# COMPACT_ATOMS: atom_id res chain seq x y z
N MET A 1 -25.54 27.80 38.09
CA MET A 1 -24.21 27.40 37.54
C MET A 1 -24.06 25.91 37.20
N ARG A 2 -24.65 24.96 37.96
CA ARG A 2 -24.53 23.51 37.69
C ARG A 2 -25.12 23.09 36.33
N TYR A 3 -26.28 23.63 35.97
CA TYR A 3 -27.01 23.34 34.71
C TYR A 3 -26.29 23.75 33.42
N VAL A 4 -25.49 24.81 33.45
CA VAL A 4 -24.75 25.29 32.26
C VAL A 4 -23.58 24.36 31.96
N LYS A 5 -22.89 23.87 33.00
CA LYS A 5 -21.77 22.93 32.88
C LYS A 5 -22.20 21.56 32.34
N THR A 6 -23.40 21.07 32.70
CA THR A 6 -23.93 19.81 32.17
C THR A 6 -24.32 19.92 30.70
N ARG A 7 -24.87 21.06 30.27
CA ARG A 7 -25.23 21.28 28.85
C ARG A 7 -24.00 21.41 27.95
N THR A 8 -22.96 22.10 28.40
CA THR A 8 -21.69 22.17 27.64
C THR A 8 -20.99 20.81 27.58
N ALA A 9 -20.99 20.04 28.67
CA ALA A 9 -20.44 18.68 28.65
C ALA A 9 -21.19 17.75 27.67
N LEU A 10 -22.52 17.85 27.61
CA LEU A 10 -23.33 17.07 26.68
C LEU A 10 -23.08 17.44 25.21
N LEU A 11 -22.93 18.73 24.91
CA LEU A 11 -22.62 19.22 23.56
C LEU A 11 -21.23 18.78 23.09
N ILE A 12 -20.22 18.82 23.97
CA ILE A 12 -18.87 18.33 23.65
C ILE A 12 -18.87 16.82 23.39
N GLY A 13 -19.61 16.06 24.21
CA GLY A 13 -19.76 14.61 24.02
C GLY A 13 -20.42 14.23 22.69
N CYS A 14 -21.48 14.93 22.29
CA CYS A 14 -22.12 14.73 20.99
C CYS A 14 -21.20 15.11 19.82
N LEU A 15 -20.44 16.21 19.93
CA LEU A 15 -19.51 16.62 18.89
C LEU A 15 -18.42 15.56 18.65
N LEU A 16 -17.87 14.97 19.72
CA LEU A 16 -16.86 13.90 19.64
C LEU A 16 -17.39 12.62 18.98
N GLN A 17 -18.67 12.29 19.13
CA GLN A 17 -19.27 11.13 18.45
C GLN A 17 -19.47 11.32 16.94
N VAL A 18 -19.72 12.56 16.48
CA VAL A 18 -19.85 12.86 15.04
C VAL A 18 -18.50 12.72 14.31
N TYR A 19 -17.38 12.89 15.00
CA TYR A 19 -16.04 12.67 14.42
C TYR A 19 -15.68 11.20 14.22
N ALA A 20 -16.43 10.25 14.80
CA ALA A 20 -16.16 8.83 14.66
C ALA A 20 -16.75 8.24 13.35
N ALA A 21 -16.61 8.95 12.23
CA ALA A 21 -16.97 8.41 10.92
C ALA A 21 -15.95 7.32 10.54
N GLN A 22 -16.41 6.07 10.47
CA GLN A 22 -15.58 4.94 10.08
C GLN A 22 -15.49 4.88 8.55
N ALA A 23 -14.42 5.46 7.99
CA ALA A 23 -14.14 5.33 6.57
C ALA A 23 -13.74 3.88 6.22
N GLY A 24 -14.08 3.44 5.00
CA GLY A 24 -13.56 2.19 4.47
C GLY A 24 -12.02 2.24 4.37
N LYS A 25 -11.35 1.12 4.62
CA LYS A 25 -9.90 0.99 4.41
C LYS A 25 -9.65 0.58 2.96
N LEU A 26 -8.72 1.26 2.29
CA LEU A 26 -8.27 0.95 0.94
C LEU A 26 -6.79 0.54 1.00
N SER A 27 -6.45 -0.56 0.33
CA SER A 27 -5.06 -0.93 0.06
C SER A 27 -4.84 -0.94 -1.45
N ILE A 28 -3.69 -0.44 -1.89
CA ILE A 28 -3.27 -0.42 -3.29
C ILE A 28 -1.92 -1.13 -3.36
N VAL A 29 -1.85 -2.16 -4.20
CA VAL A 29 -0.62 -2.90 -4.50
C VAL A 29 -0.32 -2.75 -5.98
N ILE A 30 0.94 -2.43 -6.30
CA ILE A 30 1.45 -2.42 -7.67
C ILE A 30 2.33 -3.65 -7.87
N ASP A 31 1.92 -4.53 -8.78
CA ASP A 31 2.61 -5.76 -9.15
C ASP A 31 3.73 -5.52 -10.19
N ASP A 32 4.46 -6.60 -10.49
CA ASP A 32 5.49 -6.68 -11.55
C ASP A 32 6.66 -5.71 -11.40
N VAL A 33 7.05 -5.39 -10.16
CA VAL A 33 8.24 -4.58 -9.88
C VAL A 33 9.51 -5.41 -10.01
N GLY A 34 10.50 -4.88 -10.72
CA GLY A 34 11.85 -5.42 -10.84
C GLY A 34 12.42 -5.43 -12.27
N TYR A 35 11.64 -5.03 -13.28
CA TYR A 35 12.04 -5.03 -14.69
C TYR A 35 12.21 -3.65 -15.31
N ARG A 36 11.53 -2.64 -14.77
CA ARG A 36 11.35 -1.30 -15.38
C ARG A 36 11.72 -0.19 -14.40
N PRO A 37 13.01 0.02 -14.10
CA PRO A 37 13.43 0.97 -13.06
C PRO A 37 12.92 2.39 -13.29
N HIS A 38 12.79 2.85 -14.53
CA HIS A 38 12.33 4.22 -14.79
C HIS A 38 10.89 4.42 -14.31
N GLU A 39 9.97 3.55 -14.71
CA GLU A 39 8.56 3.54 -14.32
C GLU A 39 8.39 3.21 -12.83
N GLU A 40 9.15 2.23 -12.33
CA GLU A 40 9.10 1.82 -10.93
C GLU A 40 9.59 2.93 -10.00
N ASN A 41 10.60 3.71 -10.41
CA ASN A 41 11.00 4.90 -9.64
C ASN A 41 9.91 5.97 -9.60
N ALA A 42 9.03 6.07 -10.61
CA ALA A 42 7.86 6.94 -10.54
C ALA A 42 6.82 6.41 -9.53
N VAL A 43 6.64 5.08 -9.44
CA VAL A 43 5.84 4.45 -8.37
C VAL A 43 6.43 4.76 -6.99
N LEU A 44 7.75 4.71 -6.84
CA LEU A 44 8.42 5.05 -5.58
C LEU A 44 8.31 6.54 -5.19
N GLN A 45 7.90 7.42 -6.10
CA GLN A 45 7.58 8.83 -5.81
C GLN A 45 6.12 9.04 -5.36
N MET A 46 5.26 8.03 -5.51
CA MET A 46 3.88 8.08 -5.01
C MET A 46 3.82 7.95 -3.47
N PRO A 47 2.69 8.28 -2.81
CA PRO A 47 2.56 8.14 -1.36
C PRO A 47 3.00 6.75 -0.86
N THR A 48 3.70 6.71 0.28
CA THR A 48 4.27 5.48 0.86
C THR A 48 3.23 4.45 1.28
N ALA A 49 1.96 4.83 1.35
CA ALA A 49 0.83 3.93 1.59
C ALA A 49 0.49 3.01 0.40
N ILE A 50 1.09 3.23 -0.78
CA ILE A 50 0.98 2.30 -1.92
C ILE A 50 2.04 1.21 -1.76
N SER A 51 1.63 -0.04 -1.63
CA SER A 51 2.53 -1.18 -1.51
C SER A 51 3.06 -1.61 -2.90
N VAL A 52 4.22 -2.26 -2.92
CA VAL A 52 4.79 -2.84 -4.16
C VAL A 52 5.00 -4.34 -3.99
N ALA A 53 4.70 -5.12 -5.02
CA ALA A 53 5.02 -6.53 -5.08
C ALA A 53 6.17 -6.76 -6.07
N VAL A 54 7.27 -7.32 -5.56
CA VAL A 54 8.53 -7.46 -6.29
C VAL A 54 8.70 -8.90 -6.76
N LEU A 55 8.97 -9.06 -8.05
CA LEU A 55 9.33 -10.34 -8.66
C LEU A 55 10.71 -10.79 -8.16
N PRO A 56 10.86 -11.98 -7.57
CA PRO A 56 12.11 -12.37 -6.89
C PRO A 56 13.32 -12.48 -7.83
N ASN A 57 13.10 -12.89 -9.09
CA ASN A 57 14.16 -13.16 -10.06
C ASN A 57 14.40 -12.02 -11.06
N ALA A 58 13.63 -10.92 -10.97
CA ALA A 58 13.76 -9.84 -11.94
C ALA A 58 15.12 -9.11 -11.78
N PRO A 59 15.73 -8.58 -12.86
CA PRO A 59 17.10 -8.03 -12.84
C PRO A 59 17.34 -6.94 -11.80
N HIS A 60 16.30 -6.18 -11.44
CA HIS A 60 16.37 -5.09 -10.48
C HIS A 60 15.59 -5.36 -9.19
N ALA A 61 15.14 -6.59 -8.96
CA ALA A 61 14.33 -6.99 -7.80
C ALA A 61 14.92 -6.51 -6.47
N ARG A 62 16.18 -6.88 -6.20
CA ARG A 62 16.88 -6.50 -4.97
C ARG A 62 17.00 -4.99 -4.80
N LEU A 63 17.33 -4.28 -5.88
CA LEU A 63 17.49 -2.82 -5.86
C LEU A 63 16.16 -2.15 -5.51
N MET A 64 15.08 -2.54 -6.19
CA MET A 64 13.75 -1.95 -6.00
C MET A 64 13.17 -2.29 -4.63
N ALA A 65 13.26 -3.56 -4.19
CA ALA A 65 12.82 -3.96 -2.87
C ALA A 65 13.54 -3.19 -1.75
N THR A 66 14.86 -3.02 -1.87
CA THR A 66 15.66 -2.28 -0.88
C THR A 66 15.27 -0.80 -0.85
N ARG A 67 15.07 -0.17 -2.01
CA ARG A 67 14.62 1.23 -2.11
C ARG A 67 13.22 1.43 -1.55
N ALA A 68 12.28 0.56 -1.89
CA ALA A 68 10.92 0.62 -1.37
C ALA A 68 10.92 0.46 0.15
N HIS A 69 11.62 -0.55 0.66
CA HIS A 69 11.71 -0.80 2.09
C HIS A 69 12.36 0.36 2.85
N SER A 70 13.42 0.97 2.31
CA SER A 70 14.07 2.12 2.95
C SER A 70 13.20 3.38 3.00
N GLN A 71 12.18 3.50 2.14
CA GLN A 71 11.15 4.54 2.24
C GLN A 71 10.10 4.27 3.35
N GLY A 72 10.18 3.13 4.03
CA GLY A 72 9.12 2.65 4.94
C GLY A 72 7.87 2.15 4.22
N ARG A 73 7.99 1.81 2.92
CA ARG A 73 6.92 1.23 2.10
C ARG A 73 6.79 -0.26 2.38
N GLU A 74 5.56 -0.79 2.36
CA GLU A 74 5.33 -2.23 2.38
C GLU A 74 5.80 -2.88 1.07
N VAL A 75 6.54 -3.99 1.21
CA VAL A 75 7.10 -4.76 0.10
C VAL A 75 6.61 -6.20 0.22
N LEU A 76 5.95 -6.66 -0.84
CA LEU A 76 5.45 -8.02 -0.99
C LEU A 76 6.30 -8.79 -2.01
N ILE A 77 6.25 -10.11 -1.96
CA ILE A 77 6.78 -10.96 -3.01
C ILE A 77 5.68 -11.14 -4.06
N HIS A 78 5.93 -10.75 -5.30
CA HIS A 78 5.09 -11.12 -6.43
C HIS A 78 5.52 -12.52 -6.89
N MET A 79 4.89 -13.56 -6.35
CA MET A 79 5.29 -14.94 -6.58
C MET A 79 4.71 -15.43 -7.91
N PRO A 80 5.55 -15.81 -8.88
CA PRO A 80 5.02 -16.31 -10.14
C PRO A 80 4.37 -17.69 -10.00
N MET A 81 3.35 -17.95 -10.83
CA MET A 81 2.62 -19.21 -10.88
C MET A 81 2.40 -19.65 -12.32
N ALA A 82 2.18 -20.95 -12.53
CA ALA A 82 1.85 -21.47 -13.84
C ALA A 82 0.45 -20.97 -14.29
N PRO A 83 0.30 -20.43 -15.50
CA PRO A 83 -1.00 -20.02 -16.02
C PRO A 83 -1.87 -21.24 -16.29
N LEU A 84 -3.18 -21.09 -16.09
CA LEU A 84 -4.14 -22.15 -16.43
C LEU A 84 -4.35 -22.31 -17.94
N SER A 85 -3.91 -21.32 -18.73
CA SER A 85 -4.09 -21.28 -20.18
C SER A 85 -2.73 -21.18 -20.90
N LYS A 86 -2.74 -21.14 -22.24
CA LYS A 86 -1.53 -21.11 -23.08
C LYS A 86 -0.83 -19.74 -23.14
N GLN A 87 -0.97 -18.93 -22.09
CA GLN A 87 -0.25 -17.66 -22.03
C GLN A 87 1.25 -17.94 -21.85
N PRO A 88 2.12 -17.21 -22.56
CA PRO A 88 3.55 -17.32 -22.32
C PRO A 88 3.86 -16.88 -20.89
N LEU A 89 4.72 -17.64 -20.22
CA LEU A 89 5.28 -17.24 -18.94
C LEU A 89 6.17 -16.00 -19.12
N GLU A 90 6.28 -15.21 -18.06
CA GLU A 90 7.32 -14.21 -18.01
C GLU A 90 8.71 -14.88 -18.10
N ARG A 91 9.71 -14.13 -18.54
CA ARG A 91 11.07 -14.67 -18.62
C ARG A 91 11.53 -15.08 -17.22
N ASP A 92 12.28 -16.17 -17.14
CA ASP A 92 12.87 -16.68 -15.88
C ASP A 92 11.83 -17.01 -14.79
N THR A 93 10.65 -17.42 -15.25
CA THR A 93 9.49 -17.79 -14.43
C THR A 93 9.22 -19.28 -14.55
N LEU A 94 9.40 -20.01 -13.43
CA LEU A 94 9.41 -21.47 -13.28
C LEU A 94 10.68 -22.18 -13.78
#